data_AF-A0A0B3ANR7-F1
#
_entry.id   AF-A0A0B3ANR7-F1
#
_cell.length_a   1.000
_cell.length_b   1.000
_cell.length_c   1.000
_cell.angle_alpha   90.00
_cell.angle_beta   90.00
_cell.angle_gamma   90.00
#
_symmetry.space_group_name_H-M   'P 1'
#
loop_
_entity.id
_entity.type
_entity.pdbx_description
1 polymer ?
#
loop_
_entity_poly.entity_id
_entity_poly.type
_entity_poly.pdbx_seq_one_letter_code
_entity_poly.pdbx_strand_id
1 'polypeptide(L)'
;MSSEDSDYDVRFVFVQPLENYLSVKNEIATNKVINHTFEQGLIDISGFDVFKFCKLLLKSNPSVIEWMQSDILYYGQKPQELQKIALTSFNPNALYYHYKSMCSFNYHKYLAIKQQVTHKKYLYALRGLLNAKYVQKTGKLPPIHFPEGLEKCKAIIPDRIIKELKETITLKMQGKEKEIILNNTLYDDYIERFLQQENEPVAVRNINEEKINKVLQKLVLPR
;
A
#
# COMPACT_ATOMS: atom_id res chain seq x y z
N MET A 1 -8.54 11.04 13.06
CA MET A 1 -9.20 12.31 12.73
C MET A 1 -9.48 12.28 11.25
N SER A 2 -10.73 11.95 10.91
CA SER A 2 -11.19 11.71 9.55
C SER A 2 -11.82 13.00 9.04
N SER A 3 -11.43 13.47 7.86
CA SER A 3 -12.19 14.52 7.17
C SER A 3 -13.61 14.01 6.88
N GLU A 4 -14.61 14.89 6.85
CA GLU A 4 -16.00 14.56 6.50
C GLU A 4 -16.17 13.95 5.09
N ASP A 5 -15.10 13.99 4.28
CA ASP A 5 -14.99 13.41 2.93
C ASP A 5 -14.08 12.15 2.86
N SER A 6 -13.76 11.50 3.99
CA SER A 6 -12.88 10.32 3.94
C SER A 6 -13.64 9.07 3.50
N ASP A 7 -13.38 8.62 2.27
CA ASP A 7 -13.76 7.29 1.78
C ASP A 7 -13.28 6.21 2.78
N TYR A 8 -14.19 5.36 3.25
CA TYR A 8 -13.87 4.22 4.10
C TYR A 8 -13.32 3.07 3.26
N ASP A 9 -12.02 2.87 3.33
CA ASP A 9 -11.34 1.71 2.72
C ASP A 9 -11.53 0.46 3.58
N VAL A 10 -12.51 -0.38 3.25
CA VAL A 10 -12.72 -1.68 3.91
C VAL A 10 -11.99 -2.76 3.13
N ARG A 11 -11.15 -3.53 3.83
CA ARG A 11 -10.34 -4.59 3.23
C ARG A 11 -10.64 -5.92 3.89
N PHE A 12 -10.85 -6.97 3.09
CA PHE A 12 -11.21 -8.28 3.62
C PHE A 12 -10.49 -9.42 2.90
N VAL A 13 -10.39 -10.55 3.58
CA VAL A 13 -9.85 -11.80 3.02
C VAL A 13 -10.92 -12.87 3.22
N PHE A 14 -11.22 -13.62 2.17
CA PHE A 14 -12.26 -14.65 2.21
C PHE A 14 -11.74 -16.01 1.79
N VAL A 15 -12.38 -17.05 2.32
CA VAL A 15 -12.14 -18.46 1.99
C VAL A 15 -13.34 -18.96 1.19
N GLN A 16 -13.07 -19.71 0.12
CA GLN A 16 -14.09 -20.35 -0.70
C GLN A 16 -14.32 -21.81 -0.25
N PRO A 17 -15.44 -22.44 -0.62
CA PRO A 17 -15.62 -23.87 -0.46
C PRO A 17 -14.43 -24.66 -1.02
N LEU A 18 -14.03 -25.72 -0.32
CA LEU A 18 -12.82 -26.49 -0.62
C LEU A 18 -12.81 -27.02 -2.06
N GLU A 19 -13.97 -27.40 -2.57
CA GLU A 19 -14.16 -27.97 -3.92
C GLU A 19 -13.75 -26.97 -5.00
N ASN A 20 -13.87 -25.65 -4.74
CA ASN A 20 -13.44 -24.62 -5.68
C ASN A 20 -11.92 -24.55 -5.82
N TYR A 21 -11.18 -24.91 -4.76
CA TYR A 21 -9.72 -25.00 -4.80
C TYR A 21 -9.24 -26.32 -5.41
N LEU A 22 -10.01 -27.39 -5.24
CA LEU A 22 -9.76 -28.73 -5.78
C LEU A 22 -10.34 -28.92 -7.19
N SER A 23 -10.07 -27.94 -8.08
CA SER A 23 -10.54 -27.94 -9.46
C SER A 23 -9.39 -27.89 -10.44
N VAL A 24 -9.56 -28.50 -11.62
CA VAL A 24 -8.60 -28.41 -12.73
C VAL A 24 -8.40 -26.95 -13.18
N LYS A 25 -9.43 -26.10 -13.01
CA LYS A 25 -9.37 -24.66 -13.33
C LYS A 25 -9.24 -23.79 -12.06
N ASN A 26 -8.44 -24.23 -11.09
CA ASN A 26 -8.27 -23.55 -9.79
C ASN A 26 -7.66 -22.14 -9.87
N GLU A 27 -7.08 -21.73 -11.00
CA GLU A 27 -6.49 -20.39 -11.14
C GLU A 27 -7.55 -19.29 -10.91
N ILE A 28 -8.78 -19.50 -11.39
CA ILE A 28 -9.89 -18.56 -11.20
C ILE A 28 -10.23 -18.44 -9.71
N ALA A 29 -10.29 -19.58 -9.00
CA ALA A 29 -10.59 -19.60 -7.59
C ALA A 29 -9.47 -18.94 -6.78
N THR A 30 -8.21 -19.30 -7.02
CA THR A 30 -7.05 -18.86 -6.23
C THR A 30 -6.55 -17.45 -6.55
N ASN A 31 -7.22 -16.72 -7.46
CA ASN A 31 -6.90 -15.34 -7.81
C ASN A 31 -8.11 -14.39 -7.72
N LYS A 32 -9.22 -14.83 -7.12
CA LYS A 32 -10.46 -14.07 -7.05
C LYS A 32 -10.29 -12.76 -6.26
N VAL A 33 -10.92 -11.71 -6.78
CA VAL A 33 -10.99 -10.38 -6.17
C VAL A 33 -12.45 -9.94 -6.16
N ILE A 34 -12.86 -9.30 -5.08
CA ILE A 34 -14.18 -8.66 -4.97
C ILE A 34 -13.92 -7.19 -4.70
N ASN A 35 -14.40 -6.31 -5.58
CA ASN A 35 -14.37 -4.86 -5.37
C ASN A 35 -15.79 -4.32 -5.51
N HIS A 36 -16.20 -3.47 -4.58
CA HIS A 36 -17.50 -2.82 -4.62
C HIS A 36 -17.47 -1.49 -3.87
N THR A 37 -18.29 -0.55 -4.32
CA THR A 37 -18.42 0.77 -3.69
C THR A 37 -19.86 0.97 -3.24
N PHE A 38 -20.06 1.39 -1.99
CA PHE A 38 -21.37 1.66 -1.40
C PHE A 38 -21.54 3.15 -1.09
N GLU A 39 -22.76 3.55 -0.73
CA GLU A 39 -23.06 4.90 -0.23
C GLU A 39 -22.51 6.01 -1.14
N GLN A 40 -22.82 5.91 -2.44
CA GLN A 40 -22.43 6.90 -3.46
C GLN A 40 -20.92 7.17 -3.56
N GLY A 41 -20.07 6.24 -3.12
CA GLY A 41 -18.61 6.43 -3.13
C GLY A 41 -17.96 6.34 -1.77
N LEU A 42 -18.73 6.54 -0.69
CA LEU A 42 -18.19 6.73 0.65
C LEU A 42 -17.54 5.48 1.25
N ILE A 43 -17.89 4.29 0.77
CA ILE A 43 -17.31 3.03 1.27
C ILE A 43 -16.75 2.25 0.10
N ASP A 44 -15.44 2.10 0.05
CA ASP A 44 -14.74 1.27 -0.93
C ASP A 44 -14.33 -0.06 -0.29
N ILE A 45 -14.93 -1.15 -0.76
CA ILE A 45 -14.63 -2.49 -0.26
C ILE A 45 -13.78 -3.24 -1.29
N SER A 46 -12.64 -3.76 -0.86
CA SER A 46 -11.78 -4.64 -1.65
C SER A 46 -11.44 -5.91 -0.89
N GLY A 47 -11.63 -7.06 -1.53
CA GLY A 47 -11.42 -8.37 -0.92
C GLY A 47 -10.63 -9.31 -1.80
N PHE A 48 -9.69 -10.03 -1.20
CA PHE A 48 -8.94 -11.09 -1.88
C PHE A 48 -9.32 -12.46 -1.36
N ASP A 49 -9.37 -13.42 -2.27
CA ASP A 49 -9.30 -14.83 -1.90
C ASP A 49 -8.03 -15.12 -1.09
N VAL A 50 -8.12 -16.03 -0.12
CA VAL A 50 -7.01 -16.36 0.79
C VAL A 50 -5.75 -16.85 0.06
N PHE A 51 -5.86 -17.58 -1.05
CA PHE A 51 -4.68 -17.98 -1.83
C PHE A 51 -4.05 -16.78 -2.51
N LYS A 52 -4.84 -15.87 -3.10
CA LYS A 52 -4.32 -14.63 -3.68
C LYS A 52 -3.61 -13.80 -2.63
N PHE A 53 -4.24 -13.64 -1.46
CA PHE A 53 -3.65 -12.91 -0.33
C PHE A 53 -2.30 -13.51 0.07
N CYS A 54 -2.23 -14.83 0.28
CA CYS A 54 -1.00 -15.54 0.62
C CYS A 54 0.08 -15.44 -0.47
N LYS A 55 -0.29 -15.57 -1.76
CA LYS A 55 0.63 -15.40 -2.90
C LYS A 55 1.21 -13.99 -2.97
N LEU A 56 0.38 -12.96 -2.74
CA LEU A 56 0.83 -11.57 -2.68
C LEU A 56 1.72 -11.33 -1.45
N LEU A 57 1.38 -11.94 -0.31
CA LEU A 57 2.16 -11.84 0.90
C LEU A 57 3.55 -12.44 0.71
N LEU A 58 3.68 -13.61 0.08
CA LEU A 58 4.98 -14.22 -0.27
C LEU A 58 5.88 -13.26 -1.06
N LYS A 59 5.30 -12.47 -1.96
CA LYS A 59 6.01 -11.47 -2.76
C LYS A 59 6.28 -10.17 -2.02
N SER A 60 5.95 -10.09 -0.73
CA SER A 60 6.02 -8.88 0.09
C SER A 60 5.25 -7.71 -0.55
N ASN A 61 4.09 -8.00 -1.13
CA ASN A 61 3.27 -6.97 -1.76
C ASN A 61 2.78 -5.95 -0.70
N PRO A 62 2.92 -4.63 -0.94
CA PRO A 62 2.61 -3.62 0.07
C PRO A 62 1.13 -3.60 0.45
N SER A 63 0.20 -3.85 -0.48
CA SER A 63 -1.23 -3.79 -0.19
C SER A 63 -1.65 -4.78 0.89
N VAL A 64 -1.24 -6.05 0.77
CA VAL A 64 -1.60 -7.08 1.76
C VAL A 64 -0.85 -6.91 3.09
N ILE A 65 0.35 -6.35 3.07
CA ILE A 65 1.09 -6.00 4.29
C ILE A 65 0.39 -4.85 5.02
N GLU A 66 -0.01 -3.80 4.31
CA GLU A 66 -0.76 -2.68 4.87
C GLU A 66 -2.10 -3.14 5.49
N TRP A 67 -2.80 -4.10 4.87
CA TRP A 67 -4.01 -4.69 5.46
C TRP A 67 -3.72 -5.38 6.81
N MET A 68 -2.55 -6.01 6.96
CA MET A 68 -2.14 -6.65 8.20
C MET A 68 -1.62 -5.67 9.26
N GLN A 69 -1.14 -4.50 8.84
CA GLN A 69 -0.72 -3.41 9.72
C GLN A 69 -1.89 -2.66 10.38
N SER A 70 -3.09 -2.65 9.77
CA SER A 70 -4.26 -1.95 10.34
C SER A 70 -4.77 -2.63 11.60
N ASP A 71 -4.95 -1.88 12.70
CA ASP A 71 -5.48 -2.44 13.95
C ASP A 71 -7.02 -2.54 14.01
N ILE A 72 -7.71 -1.95 13.03
CA ILE A 72 -9.17 -1.94 12.98
C ILE A 72 -9.68 -3.27 12.40
N LEU A 73 -10.45 -4.02 13.19
CA LEU A 73 -11.11 -5.26 12.78
C LEU A 73 -12.63 -5.08 12.81
N TYR A 74 -13.25 -5.07 11.64
CA TYR A 74 -14.70 -4.94 11.52
C TYR A 74 -15.44 -6.27 11.74
N TYR A 75 -14.89 -7.38 11.22
CA TYR A 75 -15.53 -8.69 11.28
C TYR A 75 -14.52 -9.83 11.18
N GLY A 76 -14.85 -10.97 11.80
CA GLY A 76 -14.07 -12.20 11.73
C GLY A 76 -12.88 -12.21 12.70
N GLN A 77 -11.81 -12.92 12.32
CA GLN A 77 -10.57 -13.00 13.10
C GLN A 77 -9.37 -12.79 12.17
N LYS A 78 -8.42 -11.98 12.61
CA LYS A 78 -7.15 -11.80 11.89
C LYS A 78 -6.21 -12.98 12.21
N PRO A 79 -5.71 -13.75 11.22
CA PRO A 79 -4.78 -14.83 11.49
C PRO A 79 -3.45 -14.28 12.03
N GLN A 80 -3.23 -14.39 13.34
CA GLN A 80 -2.06 -13.83 14.03
C GLN A 80 -0.73 -14.33 13.42
N GLU A 81 -0.69 -15.59 12.97
CA GLU A 81 0.47 -16.17 12.31
C GLU A 81 0.81 -15.44 11.00
N LEU A 82 -0.20 -15.11 10.16
CA LEU A 82 0.01 -14.33 8.93
C LEU A 82 0.37 -12.88 9.23
N GLN A 83 -0.27 -12.27 10.23
CA GLN A 83 0.06 -10.91 10.64
C GLN A 83 1.52 -10.82 11.07
N LYS A 84 1.98 -11.74 11.93
CA LYS A 84 3.38 -11.81 12.35
C LYS A 84 4.32 -11.94 11.15
N ILE A 85 4.04 -12.86 10.23
CA ILE A 85 4.84 -13.03 9.00
C ILE A 85 4.91 -11.73 8.19
N ALA A 86 3.78 -11.06 7.97
CA ALA A 86 3.70 -9.82 7.21
C ALA A 86 4.52 -8.69 7.83
N LEU A 87 4.51 -8.59 9.16
CA LEU A 87 5.16 -7.49 9.88
C LEU A 87 6.65 -7.73 10.16
N THR A 88 7.14 -8.98 10.15
CA THR A 88 8.52 -9.29 10.53
C THR A 88 9.39 -9.85 9.40
N SER A 89 8.81 -10.50 8.40
CA SER A 89 9.56 -11.35 7.46
C SER A 89 9.59 -10.84 6.03
N PHE A 90 8.97 -9.69 5.75
CA PHE A 90 8.87 -9.08 4.42
C PHE A 90 10.25 -8.72 3.83
N ASN A 91 10.37 -8.82 2.50
CA ASN A 91 11.56 -8.41 1.76
C ASN A 91 11.55 -6.88 1.56
N PRO A 92 12.49 -6.13 2.18
CA PRO A 92 12.52 -4.67 2.06
C PRO A 92 12.85 -4.19 0.64
N ASN A 93 13.66 -4.94 -0.12
CA ASN A 93 14.01 -4.57 -1.50
C ASN A 93 12.81 -4.75 -2.43
N ALA A 94 12.04 -5.82 -2.25
CA ALA A 94 10.79 -6.00 -2.99
C ALA A 94 9.80 -4.85 -2.72
N LEU A 95 9.65 -4.46 -1.45
CA LEU A 95 8.83 -3.30 -1.07
C LEU A 95 9.33 -1.99 -1.68
N TYR A 96 10.65 -1.74 -1.64
CA TYR A 96 11.24 -0.56 -2.27
C TYR A 96 10.83 -0.44 -3.74
N TYR A 97 11.00 -1.52 -4.52
CA TYR A 97 10.63 -1.51 -5.93
C TYR A 97 9.13 -1.35 -6.13
N HIS A 98 8.29 -2.00 -5.34
CA HIS A 98 6.84 -1.80 -5.39
C HIS A 98 6.45 -0.33 -5.15
N TYR A 99 7.01 0.30 -4.12
CA TYR A 99 6.75 1.71 -3.80
C TYR A 99 7.31 2.67 -4.86
N LYS A 100 8.50 2.38 -5.40
CA LYS A 100 9.08 3.14 -6.52
C LYS A 100 8.21 3.04 -7.79
N SER A 101 7.74 1.84 -8.13
CA SER A 101 6.79 1.63 -9.23
C SER A 101 5.47 2.35 -9.00
N MET A 102 4.94 2.37 -7.77
CA MET A 102 3.74 3.11 -7.42
C MET A 102 3.93 4.63 -7.60
N CYS A 103 5.07 5.17 -7.19
CA CYS A 103 5.45 6.57 -7.44
C CYS A 103 5.49 6.86 -8.95
N SER A 104 6.22 6.05 -9.71
CA SER A 104 6.38 6.19 -11.16
C SER A 104 5.04 6.13 -11.90
N PHE A 105 4.20 5.14 -11.57
CA PHE A 105 2.88 4.98 -12.18
C PHE A 105 2.00 6.21 -11.95
N ASN A 106 1.89 6.68 -10.70
CA ASN A 106 1.07 7.86 -10.39
C ASN A 106 1.64 9.13 -11.02
N TYR A 107 2.97 9.29 -11.04
CA TYR A 107 3.62 10.43 -11.67
C TYR A 107 3.35 10.51 -13.17
N HIS A 108 3.63 9.42 -13.91
CA HIS A 108 3.43 9.42 -15.36
C HIS A 108 1.96 9.46 -15.76
N LYS A 109 1.08 8.80 -14.99
CA LYS A 109 -0.35 8.79 -15.28
C LYS A 109 -1.02 10.14 -15.08
N TYR A 110 -0.58 10.92 -14.08
CA TYR A 110 -1.36 12.07 -13.61
C TYR A 110 -0.61 13.42 -13.57
N LEU A 111 0.72 13.42 -13.48
CA LEU A 111 1.51 14.63 -13.16
C LEU A 111 2.42 15.04 -14.33
N ALA A 112 3.09 14.07 -14.97
CA ALA A 112 4.02 14.32 -16.07
C ALA A 112 3.34 14.90 -17.33
N ILE A 113 2.08 14.55 -17.56
CA ILE A 113 1.27 15.10 -18.67
C ILE A 113 0.79 16.53 -18.44
N LYS A 114 0.98 17.08 -17.23
CA LYS A 114 0.65 18.46 -16.84
C LYS A 114 -0.81 18.87 -17.07
N GLN A 115 -1.74 17.90 -17.04
CA GLN A 115 -3.17 18.14 -17.23
C GLN A 115 -3.96 17.72 -15.99
N GLN A 116 -4.85 18.61 -15.54
CA GLN A 116 -5.74 18.39 -14.39
C GLN A 116 -4.98 17.91 -13.13
N VAL A 117 -3.84 18.53 -12.84
CA VAL A 117 -3.02 18.20 -11.67
C VAL A 117 -3.74 18.64 -10.40
N THR A 118 -3.71 17.82 -9.36
CA THR A 118 -4.36 18.11 -8.07
C THR A 118 -3.43 17.78 -6.91
N HIS A 119 -3.67 18.37 -5.73
CA HIS A 119 -2.93 18.01 -4.52
C HIS A 119 -3.02 16.51 -4.21
N LYS A 120 -4.19 15.90 -4.37
CA LYS A 120 -4.40 14.45 -4.16
C LYS A 120 -3.48 13.59 -5.03
N LYS A 121 -3.30 13.95 -6.30
CA LYS A 121 -2.43 13.23 -7.24
C LYS A 121 -0.95 13.31 -6.84
N TYR A 122 -0.48 14.48 -6.38
CA TYR A 122 0.86 14.62 -5.82
C TYR A 122 1.06 13.77 -4.56
N LEU A 123 0.09 13.77 -3.64
CA LEU A 123 0.16 12.96 -2.43
C LEU A 123 0.26 11.46 -2.74
N TYR A 124 -0.41 10.95 -3.77
CA TYR A 124 -0.27 9.56 -4.19
C TYR A 124 1.12 9.22 -4.72
N ALA A 125 1.70 10.06 -5.58
CA ALA A 125 3.05 9.83 -6.10
C ALA A 125 4.10 9.92 -4.97
N LEU A 126 4.03 10.99 -4.17
CA LEU A 126 4.97 11.23 -3.07
C LEU A 126 4.84 10.21 -1.94
N ARG A 127 3.67 9.64 -1.69
CA ARG A 127 3.53 8.50 -0.76
C ARG A 127 4.36 7.29 -1.20
N GLY A 128 4.37 6.97 -2.49
CA GLY A 128 5.25 5.92 -3.02
C GLY A 128 6.73 6.25 -2.82
N LEU A 129 7.13 7.48 -3.13
CA LEU A 129 8.51 7.93 -2.94
C LEU A 129 8.95 7.84 -1.48
N LEU A 130 8.15 8.40 -0.56
CA LEU A 130 8.46 8.43 0.87
C LEU A 130 8.54 7.02 1.45
N ASN A 131 7.59 6.16 1.11
CA ASN A 131 7.60 4.76 1.56
C ASN A 131 8.83 4.01 1.03
N ALA A 132 9.20 4.21 -0.23
CA ALA A 132 10.41 3.62 -0.81
C ALA A 132 11.67 4.07 -0.05
N LYS A 133 11.85 5.40 0.12
CA LYS A 133 13.02 5.93 0.85
C LYS A 133 13.05 5.49 2.31
N TYR A 134 11.90 5.41 2.98
CA TYR A 134 11.83 4.92 4.36
C TYR A 134 12.26 3.46 4.47
N VAL A 135 11.75 2.57 3.61
CA VAL A 135 12.13 1.15 3.61
C VAL A 135 13.60 0.98 3.28
N GLN A 136 14.11 1.72 2.29
CA GLN A 136 15.52 1.68 1.90
C GLN A 136 16.45 2.11 3.04
N LYS A 137 16.12 3.20 3.76
CA LYS A 137 17.00 3.70 4.82
C LYS A 137 16.86 2.99 6.16
N THR A 138 15.72 2.40 6.46
CA THR A 138 15.46 1.80 7.79
C THR A 138 15.33 0.29 7.78
N GLY A 139 15.04 -0.33 6.63
CA GLY A 139 14.65 -1.73 6.54
C GLY A 139 13.32 -2.04 7.25
N LYS A 140 12.51 -1.04 7.62
CA LYS A 140 11.25 -1.22 8.35
C LYS A 140 10.05 -0.86 7.47
N LEU A 141 8.87 -1.33 7.85
CA LEU A 141 7.62 -0.95 7.18
C LEU A 141 7.29 0.53 7.44
N PRO A 142 6.88 1.29 6.42
CA PRO A 142 6.40 2.64 6.62
C PRO A 142 5.07 2.62 7.41
N PRO A 143 4.73 3.68 8.14
CA PRO A 143 3.40 3.85 8.72
C PRO A 143 2.30 3.89 7.64
N ILE A 144 1.12 3.36 7.96
CA ILE A 144 -0.05 3.44 7.08
C ILE A 144 -0.55 4.90 6.99
N HIS A 145 -0.50 5.62 8.12
CA HIS A 145 -0.95 7.00 8.18
C HIS A 145 0.11 7.93 7.60
N PHE A 146 -0.26 8.61 6.52
CA PHE A 146 0.67 9.44 5.75
C PHE A 146 1.36 10.55 6.57
N PRO A 147 0.67 11.30 7.46
CA PRO A 147 1.33 12.29 8.31
C PRO A 147 2.39 11.67 9.25
N GLU A 148 2.12 10.49 9.81
CA GLU A 148 3.10 9.77 10.64
C GLU A 148 4.31 9.31 9.81
N GLY A 149 4.05 8.81 8.59
CA GLY A 149 5.10 8.46 7.64
C GLY A 149 6.00 9.65 7.30
N LEU A 150 5.41 10.83 7.08
CA LEU A 150 6.14 12.07 6.82
C LEU A 150 7.04 12.46 8.00
N GLU A 151 6.52 12.38 9.23
CA GLU A 151 7.29 12.69 10.44
C GLU A 151 8.49 11.75 10.59
N LYS A 152 8.33 10.45 10.31
CA LYS A 152 9.43 9.48 10.33
C LYS A 152 10.45 9.68 9.20
N CYS A 153 10.07 10.39 8.14
CA CYS A 153 10.93 10.67 6.99
C CYS A 153 11.72 11.98 7.09
N LYS A 154 11.54 12.79 8.14
CA LYS A 154 12.23 14.09 8.29
C LYS A 154 13.76 14.02 8.15
N ALA A 155 14.38 12.99 8.70
CA ALA A 155 15.84 12.81 8.61
C ALA A 155 16.31 12.19 7.28
N ILE A 156 15.38 11.78 6.41
CA ILE A 156 15.65 11.05 5.16
C ILE A 156 15.40 11.94 3.94
N ILE A 157 14.51 12.92 4.07
CA ILE A 157 13.95 13.72 2.97
C ILE A 157 14.33 15.18 3.19
N PRO A 158 14.62 15.96 2.13
CA PRO A 158 14.94 17.38 2.29
C PRO A 158 13.84 18.18 3.01
N ASP A 159 14.23 19.04 3.95
CA ASP A 159 13.31 19.85 4.77
C ASP A 159 12.33 20.68 3.92
N ARG A 160 12.79 21.18 2.77
CA ARG A 160 11.95 21.93 1.83
C ARG A 160 10.76 21.09 1.32
N ILE A 161 10.99 19.81 1.01
CA ILE A 161 9.94 18.87 0.58
C ILE A 161 9.00 18.55 1.74
N ILE A 162 9.54 18.35 2.95
CA ILE A 162 8.73 18.11 4.15
C ILE A 162 7.78 19.29 4.42
N LYS A 163 8.29 20.52 4.36
CA LYS A 163 7.50 21.74 4.57
C LYS A 163 6.36 21.85 3.56
N GLU A 164 6.67 21.72 2.28
CA GLU A 164 5.67 21.76 1.20
C GLU A 164 4.59 20.67 1.35
N LEU A 165 5.00 19.46 1.75
CA LEU A 165 4.07 18.34 1.98
C LEU A 165 3.13 18.59 3.15
N LYS A 166 3.60 19.21 4.23
CA LYS A 166 2.74 19.61 5.35
C LYS A 166 1.69 20.63 4.93
N GLU A 167 2.08 21.61 4.13
CA GLU A 167 1.14 22.58 3.56
C GLU A 167 0.13 21.89 2.64
N THR A 168 0.59 20.98 1.77
CA THR A 168 -0.28 20.20 0.87
C THR A 168 -1.27 19.31 1.64
N ILE A 169 -0.84 18.67 2.73
CA ILE A 169 -1.72 17.88 3.62
C ILE A 169 -2.74 18.79 4.32
N THR A 170 -2.34 20.00 4.70
CA THR A 170 -3.24 20.97 5.34
C THR A 170 -4.32 21.43 4.36
N LEU A 171 -3.96 21.73 3.11
CA LEU A 171 -4.92 22.04 2.04
C LEU A 171 -5.87 20.87 1.75
N LYS A 172 -5.37 19.62 1.81
CA LYS A 172 -6.20 18.42 1.73
C LYS A 172 -7.26 18.39 2.84
N MET A 173 -6.84 18.64 4.09
CA MET A 173 -7.76 18.64 5.25
C MET A 173 -8.82 19.75 5.17
N GLN A 174 -8.58 20.81 4.40
CA GLN A 174 -9.54 21.88 4.13
C GLN A 174 -10.47 21.59 2.94
N GLY A 175 -10.46 20.36 2.39
CA GLY A 175 -11.33 19.96 1.27
C GLY A 175 -10.84 20.38 -0.11
N LYS A 176 -9.66 21.01 -0.22
CA LYS A 176 -9.11 21.51 -1.50
C LYS A 176 -8.35 20.46 -2.30
N GLU A 177 -8.47 19.17 -1.95
CA GLU A 177 -7.63 18.12 -2.51
C GLU A 177 -7.86 17.84 -4.01
N LYS A 178 -9.08 18.15 -4.50
CA LYS A 178 -9.51 17.96 -5.89
C LYS A 178 -9.35 19.22 -6.75
N GLU A 179 -8.91 20.34 -6.15
CA GLU A 179 -8.66 21.59 -6.87
C GLU A 179 -7.58 21.37 -7.93
N ILE A 180 -7.85 21.88 -9.15
CA ILE A 180 -6.88 21.84 -10.24
C ILE A 180 -5.85 22.92 -9.98
N ILE A 181 -4.60 22.49 -9.86
CA ILE A 181 -3.46 23.35 -9.59
C ILE A 181 -2.45 23.29 -10.74
N LEU A 182 -1.57 24.28 -10.79
CA LEU A 182 -0.36 24.21 -11.59
C LEU A 182 0.58 23.13 -11.02
N ASN A 183 1.41 22.55 -11.89
CA ASN A 183 2.49 21.66 -11.47
C ASN A 183 3.39 22.32 -10.43
N ASN A 184 3.75 21.56 -9.41
CA ASN A 184 4.71 21.95 -8.41
C ASN A 184 6.10 21.48 -8.85
N THR A 185 6.92 22.39 -9.37
CA THR A 185 8.25 22.09 -9.91
C THR A 185 9.17 21.48 -8.87
N LEU A 186 9.05 21.87 -7.60
CA LEU A 186 9.83 21.29 -6.50
C LEU A 186 9.51 19.79 -6.33
N TYR A 187 8.23 19.40 -6.45
CA TYR A 187 7.84 17.99 -6.40
C TYR A 187 8.25 17.23 -7.65
N ASP A 188 8.02 17.80 -8.83
CA ASP A 188 8.36 17.18 -10.11
C ASP A 188 9.86 16.86 -10.16
N ASP A 189 10.73 17.84 -9.88
CA ASP A 189 12.18 17.66 -9.85
C ASP A 189 12.61 16.58 -8.85
N TYR A 190 11.96 16.54 -7.68
CA TYR A 190 12.31 15.58 -6.63
C TYR A 190 11.89 14.15 -6.99
N ILE A 191 10.69 14.00 -7.57
CA ILE A 191 10.19 12.71 -8.07
C ILE A 191 11.08 12.21 -9.20
N GLU A 192 11.40 13.04 -10.19
CA GLU A 192 12.22 12.65 -11.34
C GLU A 192 13.62 12.18 -10.92
N ARG A 193 14.28 12.94 -10.04
CA ARG A 193 15.57 12.53 -9.47
C ARG A 193 15.47 11.19 -8.73
N PHE A 194 14.43 11.00 -7.93
CA PHE A 194 14.22 9.73 -7.23
C PHE A 194 13.98 8.55 -8.20
N LEU A 195 13.23 8.76 -9.27
CA LEU A 195 12.96 7.70 -10.25
C LEU A 195 14.23 7.27 -11.00
N GLN A 196 15.19 8.19 -11.18
CA GLN A 196 16.51 7.90 -11.76
C GLN A 196 17.49 7.25 -10.78
N GLN A 197 17.25 7.32 -9.47
CA GLN A 197 18.15 6.72 -8.46
C GLN A 197 18.10 5.19 -8.50
N GLU A 198 19.27 4.55 -8.51
CA GLU A 198 19.40 3.12 -8.30
C GLU A 198 19.10 2.76 -6.83
N ASN A 199 18.69 1.51 -6.61
CA ASN A 199 18.45 1.04 -5.25
C ASN A 199 19.79 0.75 -4.55
N GLU A 200 19.97 1.27 -3.35
CA GLU A 200 20.96 0.76 -2.39
C GLU A 200 20.32 -0.42 -1.63
N PRO A 201 20.72 -1.69 -1.90
CA PRO A 201 20.02 -2.84 -1.34
C PRO A 201 20.18 -2.92 0.18
N VAL A 202 19.09 -3.29 0.86
CA VAL A 202 19.07 -3.55 2.31
C VAL A 202 19.15 -5.06 2.56
N ALA A 203 19.53 -5.46 3.77
CA ALA A 203 19.51 -6.86 4.21
C ALA A 203 18.17 -7.53 3.85
N VAL A 204 18.25 -8.61 3.09
CA VAL A 204 17.09 -9.35 2.60
C VAL A 204 16.48 -10.15 3.74
N ARG A 205 15.15 -10.11 3.84
CA ARG A 205 14.36 -11.07 4.60
C ARG A 205 13.45 -11.79 3.62
N ASN A 206 13.23 -13.07 3.84
CA ASN A 206 12.35 -13.87 3.02
C ASN A 206 11.23 -14.44 3.87
N ILE A 207 10.04 -14.46 3.29
CA ILE A 207 8.91 -15.12 3.88
C ILE A 207 9.04 -16.62 3.61
N ASN A 208 8.95 -17.42 4.67
CA ASN A 208 8.99 -18.87 4.56
C ASN A 208 7.65 -19.38 4.01
N GLU A 209 7.70 -19.96 2.82
CA GLU A 209 6.52 -20.47 2.11
C GLU A 209 5.81 -21.58 2.87
N GLU A 210 6.54 -22.53 3.46
CA GLU A 210 5.94 -23.62 4.25
C GLU A 210 5.14 -23.09 5.44
N LYS A 211 5.59 -22.02 6.09
CA LYS A 211 4.84 -21.38 7.17
C LYS A 211 3.53 -20.80 6.65
N ILE A 212 3.53 -20.12 5.49
CA ILE A 212 2.30 -19.65 4.86
C ILE A 212 1.38 -20.81 4.49
N ASN A 213 1.92 -21.88 3.90
CA ASN A 213 1.15 -23.06 3.51
C ASN A 213 0.49 -23.73 4.72
N LYS A 214 1.19 -23.84 5.86
CA LYS A 214 0.61 -24.36 7.11
C LYS A 214 -0.56 -23.51 7.59
N VAL A 215 -0.46 -22.18 7.56
CA VAL A 215 -1.58 -21.31 7.95
C VAL A 215 -2.74 -21.43 6.97
N LEU A 216 -2.44 -21.43 5.66
CA LEU A 216 -3.43 -21.57 4.60
C LEU A 216 -4.22 -22.88 4.73
N GLN A 217 -3.54 -24.00 4.96
CA GLN A 217 -4.18 -25.29 5.19
C GLN A 217 -5.12 -25.26 6.39
N LYS A 218 -4.71 -24.66 7.53
CA LYS A 218 -5.57 -24.50 8.71
C LYS A 218 -6.82 -23.65 8.44
N LEU A 219 -6.75 -22.70 7.50
CA LEU A 219 -7.85 -21.80 7.15
C LEU A 219 -8.84 -22.44 6.15
N VAL A 220 -8.36 -23.33 5.28
CA VAL A 220 -9.13 -23.88 4.16
C VAL A 220 -9.67 -25.27 4.45
N LEU A 221 -8.94 -26.10 5.21
CA LEU A 221 -9.37 -27.45 5.54
C LEU A 221 -10.46 -27.42 6.63
N PRO A 222 -11.50 -28.26 6.50
CA PRO A 222 -12.51 -28.42 7.55
C PRO A 222 -11.87 -28.90 8.86
N ARG A 223 -12.42 -28.43 9.99
CA ARG A 223 -12.03 -28.85 11.33
C ARG A 223 -12.71 -30.15 11.73
#